data_AF-A0A966TIB7-F1
#
_entry.id   AF-A0A966TIB7-F1
#
_cell.length_a   1.000
_cell.length_b   1.000
_cell.length_c   1.000
_cell.angle_alpha   90.00
_cell.angle_beta   90.00
_cell.angle_gamma   90.00
#
_symmetry.space_group_name_H-M   'P 1'
#
loop_
_entity.id
_entity.type
_entity.pdbx_description
1 polymer ?
#
loop_
_entity_poly.entity_id
_entity_poly.type
_entity_poly.pdbx_seq_one_letter_code
_entity_poly.pdbx_strand_id
1 'polypeptide(L)'
;MAWKDQQAFIEALEKANELVRIKTYVNPHLEIAEITDRISKSGGGGKALLFENTGYDFPVLMNAYGSERRMCMALGVSDLDETAREIEDLFKLIAAPKESMLDKLKLLPKLGAFASWMPAVKKGRGACQEVVMEQPDMTKIPVITCWPKDGGPFVTLPVIHTKDPHTQSRNVGMYRMQIFGPTLTGMHWHKHKVSAKHFSEYKKMGKKMPV
;
A
#
# COMPACT_ATOMS: atom_id res chain seq x y z
N MET A 1 12.21 -3.83 6.97
CA MET A 1 11.09 -2.88 6.79
C MET A 1 11.40 -1.64 7.61
N ALA A 2 11.30 -0.45 7.03
CA ALA A 2 11.65 0.81 7.70
C ALA A 2 10.76 1.13 8.91
N TRP A 3 9.47 0.75 8.83
CA TRP A 3 8.48 1.00 9.86
C TRP A 3 7.73 -0.28 10.22
N LYS A 4 7.29 -0.38 11.48
CA LYS A 4 6.53 -1.52 11.99
C LYS A 4 5.10 -1.57 11.42
N ASP A 5 4.47 -0.40 11.31
CA ASP A 5 3.09 -0.20 10.88
C ASP A 5 2.86 1.26 10.42
N GLN A 6 1.63 1.56 9.98
CA GLN A 6 1.27 2.88 9.48
C GLN A 6 1.31 3.97 10.56
N GLN A 7 1.03 3.63 11.82
CA GLN A 7 1.06 4.61 12.92
C GLN A 7 2.49 5.05 13.20
N ALA A 8 3.43 4.10 13.26
CA ALA A 8 4.85 4.41 13.40
C ALA A 8 5.36 5.30 12.25
N PHE A 9 4.88 5.10 11.02
CA PHE A 9 5.25 5.95 9.89
C PHE A 9 4.65 7.37 10.01
N ILE A 10 3.39 7.51 10.43
CA ILE A 10 2.77 8.82 10.70
C ILE A 10 3.56 9.58 11.78
N GLU A 11 3.95 8.93 12.87
CA GLU A 11 4.77 9.54 13.91
C GLU A 11 6.15 9.98 13.38
N ALA A 12 6.76 9.18 12.50
CA ALA A 12 8.03 9.53 11.88
C ALA A 12 7.91 10.76 10.97
N LEU A 13 6.83 10.86 10.18
CA LEU A 13 6.52 12.04 9.38
C LEU A 13 6.33 13.28 10.28
N GLU A 14 5.61 13.14 11.39
CA GLU A 14 5.39 14.23 12.35
C GLU A 14 6.70 14.70 13.00
N LYS A 15 7.53 13.77 13.50
CA LYS A 15 8.86 14.07 14.07
C LYS A 15 9.80 14.73 13.06
N ALA A 16 9.70 14.35 11.78
CA ALA A 16 10.50 14.94 10.71
C ALA A 16 9.96 16.28 10.18
N ASN A 17 8.87 16.80 10.77
CA ASN A 17 8.13 17.99 10.30
C ASN A 17 7.57 17.85 8.87
N GLU A 18 7.32 16.62 8.43
CA GLU A 18 6.81 16.24 7.11
C GLU A 18 5.28 15.98 7.10
N LEU A 19 4.61 16.11 8.25
CA LEU A 19 3.16 15.95 8.41
C LEU A 19 2.53 17.24 8.95
N VAL A 20 1.30 17.54 8.52
CA VAL A 20 0.39 18.48 9.18
C VAL A 20 -0.89 17.75 9.56
N ARG A 21 -1.34 17.97 10.80
CA ARG A 21 -2.65 17.53 11.29
C ARG A 21 -3.70 18.62 11.07
N ILE A 22 -4.83 18.25 10.48
CA ILE A 22 -5.96 19.13 10.20
C ILE A 22 -7.12 18.68 11.09
N LYS A 23 -7.40 19.49 12.11
CA LYS A 23 -8.45 19.22 13.13
C LYS A 23 -9.82 19.78 12.75
N THR A 24 -9.84 20.80 11.92
CA THR A 24 -11.08 21.36 11.37
C THR A 24 -11.77 20.31 10.51
N TYR A 25 -13.10 20.31 10.52
CA TYR A 25 -13.88 19.46 9.63
C TYR A 25 -13.52 19.73 8.17
N VAL A 26 -13.27 18.66 7.42
CA VAL A 26 -13.07 18.70 5.96
C VAL A 26 -13.80 17.52 5.33
N ASN A 27 -14.60 17.79 4.30
CA ASN A 27 -15.45 16.79 3.67
C ASN A 27 -14.63 15.83 2.75
N PRO A 28 -14.77 14.50 2.92
CA PRO A 28 -14.19 13.51 1.99
C PRO A 28 -14.71 13.61 0.56
N HIS A 29 -15.86 14.25 0.36
CA HIS A 29 -16.37 14.60 -0.96
C HIS A 29 -15.71 15.90 -1.44
N LEU A 30 -14.76 15.77 -2.37
CA LEU A 30 -14.05 16.83 -3.08
C LEU A 30 -13.07 17.68 -2.24
N GLU A 31 -13.41 18.09 -1.02
CA GLU A 31 -12.59 19.05 -0.26
C GLU A 31 -11.23 18.50 0.14
N ILE A 32 -11.17 17.29 0.71
CA ILE A 32 -9.90 16.63 1.04
C ILE A 32 -9.02 16.50 -0.21
N ALA A 33 -9.61 16.18 -1.37
CA ALA A 33 -8.89 16.02 -2.62
C ALA A 33 -8.34 17.35 -3.14
N GLU A 34 -9.14 18.42 -3.12
CA GLU A 34 -8.74 19.77 -3.55
C GLU A 34 -7.60 20.32 -2.68
N ILE A 35 -7.70 20.19 -1.35
CA ILE A 35 -6.65 20.61 -0.43
C ILE A 35 -5.37 19.81 -0.71
N THR A 36 -5.50 18.49 -0.87
CA THR A 36 -4.36 17.62 -1.17
C THR A 36 -3.69 17.99 -2.49
N ASP A 37 -4.47 18.28 -3.53
CA ASP A 37 -3.96 18.66 -4.85
C ASP A 37 -3.07 19.91 -4.77
N ARG A 38 -3.55 20.98 -4.12
CA ARG A 38 -2.78 22.21 -3.92
C ARG A 38 -1.48 21.97 -3.16
N ILE A 39 -1.55 21.19 -2.08
CA ILE A 39 -0.37 20.90 -1.25
C ILE A 39 0.64 20.05 -2.02
N SER A 40 0.22 19.00 -2.71
CA SER A 40 1.11 18.13 -3.48
C SER A 40 1.84 18.86 -4.63
N LYS A 41 1.26 19.95 -5.13
CA LYS A 41 1.84 20.79 -6.19
C LYS A 41 2.67 21.97 -5.67
N SER A 42 2.74 22.14 -4.35
CA SER A 42 3.65 23.12 -3.75
C SER A 42 5.11 22.64 -3.82
N GLY A 43 6.05 23.55 -3.57
CA GLY A 43 7.49 23.25 -3.62
C GLY A 43 7.86 22.01 -2.79
N GLY A 44 8.61 21.09 -3.40
CA GLY A 44 9.04 19.85 -2.76
C GLY A 44 7.90 18.87 -2.45
N GLY A 45 6.71 19.02 -3.06
CA GLY A 45 5.58 18.12 -2.86
C GLY A 45 4.72 18.41 -1.63
N GLY A 46 4.92 19.57 -1.00
CA GLY A 46 4.24 19.97 0.24
C GLY A 46 4.47 19.01 1.39
N LYS A 47 3.56 18.99 2.38
CA LYS A 47 3.57 18.03 3.51
C LYS A 47 2.55 16.92 3.31
N ALA A 48 2.73 15.81 4.02
CA ALA A 48 1.65 14.86 4.25
C ALA A 48 0.54 15.53 5.09
N LEU A 49 -0.70 15.10 4.89
CA LEU A 49 -1.88 15.69 5.54
C LEU A 49 -2.65 14.59 6.29
N LEU A 50 -2.86 14.77 7.59
CA LEU A 50 -3.74 13.92 8.39
C LEU A 50 -4.99 14.69 8.76
N PHE A 51 -6.10 14.38 8.10
CA PHE A 51 -7.42 14.94 8.39
C PHE A 51 -8.04 14.15 9.54
N GLU A 52 -8.18 14.77 10.70
CA GLU A 52 -8.67 14.11 11.93
C GLU A 52 -10.18 14.21 12.09
N ASN A 53 -10.81 15.20 11.45
CA ASN A 53 -12.25 15.41 11.46
C ASN A 53 -12.81 15.37 10.03
N THR A 54 -13.35 14.20 9.66
CA THR A 54 -13.89 13.94 8.31
C THR A 54 -15.42 13.84 8.30
N GLY A 55 -16.06 13.92 9.47
CA GLY A 55 -17.47 13.54 9.66
C GLY A 55 -17.71 12.02 9.79
N TYR A 56 -16.63 11.22 9.78
CA TYR A 56 -16.64 9.78 10.02
C TYR A 56 -15.80 9.45 11.26
N ASP A 57 -15.93 8.22 11.77
CA ASP A 57 -15.13 7.71 12.91
C ASP A 57 -13.64 7.46 12.56
N PHE A 58 -13.23 7.76 11.32
CA PHE A 58 -11.91 7.46 10.81
C PHE A 58 -11.20 8.73 10.29
N PRO A 59 -9.92 8.93 10.65
CA PRO A 59 -9.09 9.96 10.04
C PRO A 59 -8.65 9.53 8.64
N VAL A 60 -8.25 10.50 7.81
CA VAL A 60 -7.73 10.25 6.45
C VAL A 60 -6.31 10.81 6.33
N LEU A 61 -5.36 9.94 5.99
CA LEU A 61 -3.99 10.33 5.64
C LEU A 61 -3.86 10.49 4.12
N MET A 62 -3.48 11.69 3.67
CA MET A 62 -3.23 12.03 2.27
C MET A 62 -1.80 12.50 2.07
N ASN A 63 -1.34 12.44 0.81
CA ASN A 63 -0.03 12.95 0.40
C ASN A 63 1.19 12.36 1.15
N ALA A 64 1.01 11.19 1.78
CA ALA A 64 2.05 10.53 2.60
C ALA A 64 3.33 10.23 1.82
N TYR A 65 3.22 10.06 0.50
CA TYR A 65 4.33 9.78 -0.42
C TYR A 65 4.55 10.91 -1.45
N GLY A 66 4.03 12.11 -1.17
CA GLY A 66 4.01 13.22 -2.13
C GLY A 66 5.34 13.89 -2.43
N SER A 67 6.45 13.43 -1.83
CA SER A 67 7.78 13.99 -2.05
C SER A 67 8.83 12.87 -2.07
N GLU A 68 9.97 13.14 -2.72
CA GLU A 68 11.12 12.23 -2.72
C GLU A 68 11.57 11.90 -1.30
N ARG A 69 11.70 12.93 -0.45
CA ARG A 69 12.05 12.75 0.96
C ARG A 69 11.11 11.80 1.69
N ARG A 70 9.79 11.95 1.52
CA ARG A 70 8.82 11.06 2.18
C ARG A 70 8.81 9.65 1.59
N MET A 71 9.08 9.50 0.29
CA MET A 71 9.30 8.17 -0.32
C MET A 71 10.56 7.49 0.24
N CYS A 72 11.68 8.21 0.34
CA CYS A 72 12.89 7.73 0.99
C CYS A 72 12.65 7.32 2.44
N MET A 73 11.91 8.14 3.21
CA MET A 73 11.49 7.78 4.57
C MET A 73 10.64 6.49 4.59
N ALA A 74 9.67 6.34 3.70
CA ALA A 74 8.81 5.15 3.64
C ALA A 74 9.60 3.86 3.34
N LEU A 75 10.60 3.97 2.47
CA LEU A 75 11.48 2.86 2.08
C LEU A 75 12.63 2.62 3.06
N GLY A 76 13.00 3.62 3.88
CA GLY A 76 14.13 3.56 4.80
C GLY A 76 15.49 3.72 4.11
N VAL A 77 15.52 4.48 3.02
CA VAL A 77 16.73 4.74 2.20
C VAL A 77 17.09 6.21 2.22
N SER A 78 18.32 6.53 1.84
CA SER A 78 18.82 7.90 1.74
C SER A 78 18.41 8.57 0.42
N ASP A 79 18.41 7.81 -0.67
CA ASP A 79 17.94 8.21 -1.99
C ASP A 79 17.22 7.05 -2.69
N LEU A 80 16.38 7.35 -3.68
CA LEU A 80 15.55 6.32 -4.35
C LEU A 80 16.37 5.36 -5.22
N ASP A 81 17.55 5.78 -5.67
CA ASP A 81 18.44 4.94 -6.48
C ASP A 81 19.17 3.90 -5.63
N GLU A 82 19.24 4.08 -4.31
CA GLU A 82 19.80 3.11 -3.36
C GLU A 82 19.10 1.75 -3.49
N THR A 83 17.77 1.75 -3.58
CA THR A 83 17.00 0.51 -3.81
C THR A 83 17.32 -0.13 -5.16
N ALA A 84 17.51 0.67 -6.21
CA ALA A 84 17.86 0.16 -7.53
C ALA A 84 19.26 -0.48 -7.52
N ARG A 85 20.24 0.17 -6.87
CA ARG A 85 21.60 -0.36 -6.70
C ARG A 85 21.60 -1.66 -5.91
N GLU A 86 20.84 -1.75 -4.82
CA GLU A 86 20.71 -3.00 -4.04
C GLU A 86 20.16 -4.16 -4.86
N ILE A 87 19.15 -3.90 -5.70
CA ILE A 87 18.57 -4.92 -6.60
C ILE A 87 19.56 -5.30 -7.69
N GLU A 88 20.27 -4.35 -8.29
CA GLU A 88 21.26 -4.60 -9.34
C GLU A 88 22.43 -5.46 -8.83
N ASP A 89 22.97 -5.11 -7.66
CA ASP A 89 24.03 -5.87 -7.00
C ASP A 89 23.59 -7.30 -6.72
N LEU A 90 22.33 -7.48 -6.34
CA LEU A 90 21.74 -8.78 -6.11
C LEU A 90 21.64 -9.62 -7.39
N PHE A 91 21.18 -9.04 -8.48
CA PHE A 91 21.12 -9.72 -9.78
C PHE A 91 22.51 -10.11 -10.28
N LYS A 92 23.48 -9.20 -10.21
CA LYS A 92 24.88 -9.46 -10.57
C LYS A 92 25.45 -10.65 -9.79
N LEU A 93 25.17 -10.72 -8.50
CA LEU A 93 25.62 -11.79 -7.61
C LEU A 93 24.99 -13.15 -7.95
N ILE A 94 23.71 -13.17 -8.33
CA ILE A 94 23.00 -14.41 -8.73
C ILE A 94 23.46 -14.90 -10.10
N ALA A 95 23.71 -13.97 -11.03
CA ALA A 95 24.10 -14.27 -12.41
C ALA A 95 25.60 -14.60 -12.57
N ALA A 96 26.45 -14.24 -11.61
CA ALA A 96 27.88 -14.51 -11.67
C ALA A 96 28.19 -16.03 -11.65
N PRO A 97 29.11 -16.51 -12.52
CA PRO A 97 29.55 -17.91 -12.52
C PRO A 97 30.21 -18.26 -11.18
N LYS A 98 29.78 -19.38 -10.57
CA LYS A 98 30.19 -19.78 -9.22
C LYS A 98 31.30 -20.82 -9.30
N GLU A 99 32.54 -20.38 -9.50
CA GLU A 99 33.67 -21.30 -9.65
C GLU A 99 34.33 -21.70 -8.32
N SER A 100 34.24 -20.88 -7.26
CA SER A 100 34.94 -21.11 -5.99
C SER A 100 34.02 -21.32 -4.77
N MET A 101 34.49 -22.13 -3.82
CA MET A 101 33.85 -22.36 -2.51
C MET A 101 33.83 -21.09 -1.64
N LEU A 102 34.79 -20.17 -1.83
CA LEU A 102 34.80 -18.86 -1.15
C LEU A 102 33.65 -17.95 -1.60
N ASP A 103 33.29 -17.99 -2.88
CA ASP A 103 32.18 -17.19 -3.42
C ASP A 103 30.82 -17.67 -2.90
N LYS A 104 30.72 -18.97 -2.59
CA LYS A 104 29.55 -19.54 -1.92
C LYS A 104 29.43 -19.07 -0.46
N LEU A 105 30.53 -18.83 0.24
CA LEU A 105 30.52 -18.36 1.63
C LEU A 105 30.07 -16.89 1.75
N LYS A 106 30.45 -16.04 0.77
CA LYS A 106 30.00 -14.64 0.67
C LYS A 106 28.48 -14.48 0.47
N LEU A 107 27.79 -15.55 0.05
CA LEU A 107 26.33 -15.56 -0.10
C LEU A 107 25.58 -15.75 1.23
N LEU A 108 26.22 -16.32 2.27
CA LEU A 108 25.53 -16.64 3.53
C LEU A 108 24.90 -15.43 4.25
N PRO A 109 25.59 -14.28 4.40
CA PRO A 109 24.96 -13.10 5.01
C PRO A 109 23.80 -12.55 4.18
N LYS A 110 23.92 -12.65 2.84
CA LYS A 110 22.90 -12.20 1.89
C LYS A 110 21.67 -13.12 1.92
N LEU A 111 21.84 -14.44 2.12
CA LEU A 111 20.73 -15.38 2.36
C LEU A 111 19.93 -15.02 3.62
N GLY A 112 20.60 -14.57 4.68
CA GLY A 112 19.94 -14.03 5.87
C GLY A 112 19.11 -12.77 5.54
N ALA A 113 19.67 -11.85 4.75
CA ALA A 113 18.94 -10.67 4.27
C ALA A 113 17.71 -11.04 3.44
N PHE A 114 17.83 -12.00 2.51
CA PHE A 114 16.70 -12.54 1.75
C PHE A 114 15.61 -13.14 2.63
N ALA A 115 15.99 -13.98 3.59
CA ALA A 115 15.04 -14.58 4.53
C ALA A 115 14.30 -13.50 5.33
N SER A 116 14.97 -12.39 5.67
CA SER A 116 14.36 -11.27 6.40
C SER A 116 13.28 -10.52 5.60
N TRP A 117 13.29 -10.62 4.26
CA TRP A 117 12.26 -10.04 3.38
C TRP A 117 11.01 -10.90 3.27
N MET A 118 11.11 -12.19 3.59
CA MET A 118 9.98 -13.09 3.51
C MET A 118 8.97 -12.77 4.63
N PRO A 119 7.67 -12.70 4.32
CA PRO A 119 6.65 -12.40 5.32
C PRO A 119 6.61 -13.49 6.39
N ALA A 120 6.65 -13.09 7.67
CA ALA A 120 6.50 -13.98 8.80
C ALA A 120 5.01 -14.22 9.10
N VAL A 121 4.60 -15.48 9.26
CA VAL A 121 3.27 -15.84 9.74
C VAL A 121 3.28 -15.81 11.27
N LYS A 122 2.54 -14.88 11.87
CA LYS A 122 2.37 -14.79 13.32
C LYS A 122 1.14 -15.57 13.77
N LYS A 123 1.23 -16.23 14.93
CA LYS A 123 0.07 -16.86 15.60
C LYS A 123 -0.75 -15.79 16.33
N GLY A 124 -2.07 -15.98 16.43
CA GLY A 124 -2.98 -15.07 17.12
C GLY A 124 -3.59 -13.99 16.21
N ARG A 125 -4.31 -13.04 16.82
CA ARG A 125 -4.97 -11.93 16.12
C ARG A 125 -3.99 -10.78 15.90
N GLY A 126 -4.00 -10.21 14.70
CA GLY A 126 -3.28 -8.97 14.41
C GLY A 126 -4.07 -7.74 14.88
N ALA A 127 -3.40 -6.59 15.05
CA ALA A 127 -4.06 -5.33 15.42
C ALA A 127 -5.19 -4.94 14.44
N CYS A 128 -5.05 -5.28 13.14
CA CYS A 128 -6.11 -5.08 12.14
C CYS A 128 -7.37 -5.94 12.35
N GLN A 129 -7.39 -6.82 13.36
CA GLN A 129 -8.51 -7.68 13.70
C GLN A 129 -9.12 -7.33 15.07
N GLU A 130 -8.75 -6.22 15.70
CA GLU A 130 -9.26 -5.83 17.03
C GLU A 130 -10.75 -5.42 16.99
N VAL A 131 -11.13 -4.65 15.97
CA VAL A 131 -12.52 -4.22 15.75
C VAL A 131 -13.07 -4.92 14.51
N VAL A 132 -14.22 -5.58 14.65
CA VAL A 132 -14.89 -6.29 13.56
C VAL A 132 -16.26 -5.67 13.32
N MET A 133 -16.51 -5.26 12.08
CA MET A 133 -17.83 -4.83 11.64
C MET A 133 -18.58 -6.05 11.11
N GLU A 134 -19.34 -6.72 11.98
CA GLU A 134 -20.05 -7.98 11.68
C GLU A 134 -21.05 -7.86 10.52
N GLN A 135 -21.61 -6.67 10.32
CA GLN A 135 -22.41 -6.31 9.14
C GLN A 135 -21.61 -5.30 8.30
N PRO A 136 -20.86 -5.74 7.28
CA PRO A 136 -19.96 -4.87 6.53
C PRO A 136 -20.70 -3.71 5.86
N ASP A 137 -20.17 -2.52 6.02
CA ASP A 137 -20.70 -1.29 5.44
C ASP A 137 -19.58 -0.32 5.06
N MET A 138 -19.22 -0.33 3.78
CA MET A 138 -18.22 0.54 3.19
C MET A 138 -18.62 2.02 3.21
N THR A 139 -19.91 2.34 3.38
CA THR A 139 -20.38 3.73 3.45
C THR A 139 -20.04 4.40 4.78
N LYS A 140 -19.54 3.65 5.78
CA LYS A 140 -19.04 4.17 7.06
C LYS A 140 -17.56 4.57 7.04
N ILE A 141 -16.88 4.35 5.91
CA ILE A 141 -15.47 4.69 5.74
C ILE A 141 -15.39 6.00 4.93
N PRO A 142 -14.51 6.96 5.28
CA PRO A 142 -14.34 8.22 4.56
C PRO A 142 -13.61 8.00 3.21
N VAL A 143 -14.24 7.26 2.30
CA VAL A 143 -13.71 7.03 0.95
C VAL A 143 -13.85 8.32 0.15
N ILE A 144 -12.76 8.73 -0.49
CA ILE A 144 -12.67 10.03 -1.14
C ILE A 144 -13.39 10.02 -2.48
N THR A 145 -14.19 11.05 -2.75
CA THR A 145 -14.59 11.43 -4.11
C THR A 145 -13.64 12.52 -4.57
N CYS A 146 -12.81 12.23 -5.57
CA CYS A 146 -11.70 13.12 -5.92
C CYS A 146 -12.15 14.26 -6.82
N TRP A 147 -13.02 13.97 -7.80
CA TRP A 147 -13.43 14.95 -8.81
C TRP A 147 -14.95 15.12 -8.89
N PRO A 148 -15.44 16.31 -9.27
CA PRO A 148 -16.88 16.59 -9.37
C PRO A 148 -17.64 15.67 -10.35
N LYS A 149 -16.94 15.03 -11.29
CA LYS A 149 -17.50 14.14 -12.30
C LYS A 149 -17.16 12.67 -12.08
N ASP A 150 -16.56 12.33 -10.93
CA ASP A 150 -16.35 10.92 -10.58
C ASP A 150 -17.71 10.22 -10.42
N GLY A 151 -17.83 8.98 -10.88
CA GLY A 151 -19.05 8.18 -10.73
C GLY A 151 -19.36 7.75 -9.29
N GLY A 152 -18.54 8.15 -8.32
CA GLY A 152 -18.67 7.83 -6.90
C GLY A 152 -17.32 7.82 -6.18
N PRO A 153 -17.30 7.47 -4.88
CA PRO A 153 -16.08 7.38 -4.08
C PRO A 153 -15.17 6.24 -4.53
N PHE A 154 -13.85 6.44 -4.45
CA PHE A 154 -12.84 5.43 -4.78
C PHE A 154 -11.86 5.16 -3.64
N VAL A 155 -11.63 3.88 -3.34
CA VAL A 155 -10.45 3.45 -2.59
C VAL A 155 -9.26 3.51 -3.54
N THR A 156 -8.30 4.40 -3.27
CA THR A 156 -7.25 4.79 -4.22
C THR A 156 -5.94 4.02 -4.07
N LEU A 157 -5.57 3.64 -2.84
CA LEU A 157 -4.36 2.88 -2.52
C LEU A 157 -4.64 1.56 -1.78
N PRO A 158 -5.62 0.73 -2.21
CA PRO A 158 -5.84 -0.55 -1.55
C PRO A 158 -4.73 -1.54 -1.89
N VAL A 159 -4.44 -2.41 -0.92
CA VAL A 159 -3.53 -3.53 -1.08
C VAL A 159 -4.38 -4.79 -1.23
N ILE A 160 -4.68 -5.16 -2.47
CA ILE A 160 -5.58 -6.27 -2.81
C ILE A 160 -4.83 -7.60 -2.80
N HIS A 161 -5.32 -8.53 -1.99
CA HIS A 161 -4.76 -9.87 -1.87
C HIS A 161 -5.56 -10.86 -2.73
N THR A 162 -4.90 -11.60 -3.59
CA THR A 162 -5.53 -12.72 -4.31
C THR A 162 -4.67 -13.97 -4.20
N LYS A 163 -5.27 -15.15 -4.42
CA LYS A 163 -4.56 -16.43 -4.42
C LYS A 163 -4.82 -17.17 -5.72
N ASP A 164 -3.82 -17.86 -6.23
CA ASP A 164 -4.01 -18.80 -7.33
C ASP A 164 -4.77 -20.05 -6.82
N PRO A 165 -5.86 -20.48 -7.49
CA PRO A 165 -6.64 -21.63 -7.02
C PRO A 165 -5.88 -22.96 -7.11
N HIS A 166 -4.87 -23.05 -7.97
CA HIS A 166 -4.10 -24.28 -8.23
C HIS A 166 -2.84 -24.33 -7.37
N THR A 167 -2.08 -23.24 -7.32
CA THR A 167 -0.78 -23.20 -6.63
C THR A 167 -0.83 -22.63 -5.22
N GLN A 168 -1.94 -21.99 -4.83
CA GLN A 168 -2.10 -21.23 -3.58
C GLN A 168 -1.13 -20.04 -3.45
N SER A 169 -0.39 -19.70 -4.51
CA SER A 169 0.50 -18.55 -4.56
C SER A 169 -0.28 -17.25 -4.36
N ARG A 170 0.26 -16.36 -3.54
CA ARG A 170 -0.36 -15.07 -3.22
C ARG A 170 0.11 -14.00 -4.21
N ASN A 171 -0.80 -13.12 -4.58
CA ASN A 171 -0.47 -11.85 -5.21
C ASN A 171 -0.97 -10.71 -4.33
N VAL A 172 -0.19 -9.64 -4.29
CA VAL A 172 -0.54 -8.39 -3.62
C VAL A 172 -0.44 -7.29 -4.66
N GLY A 173 -1.58 -6.66 -4.98
CA GLY A 173 -1.65 -5.67 -6.05
C GLY A 173 -2.48 -4.46 -5.67
N MET A 174 -2.19 -3.33 -6.28
CA MET A 174 -2.93 -2.09 -6.06
C MET A 174 -3.87 -1.82 -7.24
N TYR A 175 -5.18 -1.80 -6.97
CA TYR A 175 -6.22 -1.57 -7.97
C TYR A 175 -7.29 -0.68 -7.36
N ARG A 176 -7.63 0.43 -8.03
CA ARG A 176 -8.69 1.32 -7.53
C ARG A 176 -10.01 0.56 -7.41
N MET A 177 -10.75 0.83 -6.34
CA MET A 177 -12.07 0.25 -6.12
C MET A 177 -13.13 1.34 -5.98
N GLN A 178 -14.12 1.35 -6.87
CA GLN A 178 -15.28 2.23 -6.76
C GLN A 178 -16.26 1.64 -5.74
N ILE A 179 -16.84 2.47 -4.88
CA ILE A 179 -17.92 2.06 -3.98
C ILE A 179 -19.26 2.19 -4.71
N PHE A 180 -20.05 1.12 -4.74
CA PHE A 180 -21.43 1.13 -5.28
C PHE A 180 -22.50 0.97 -4.19
N GLY A 181 -22.11 0.60 -2.97
CA GLY A 181 -23.00 0.47 -1.82
C GLY A 181 -22.27 -0.11 -0.60
N PRO A 182 -23.02 -0.46 0.47
CA PRO A 182 -22.44 -0.95 1.73
C PRO A 182 -21.55 -2.18 1.57
N THR A 183 -21.90 -3.10 0.66
CA THR A 183 -21.21 -4.39 0.50
C THR A 183 -20.77 -4.66 -0.94
N LEU A 184 -20.72 -3.64 -1.79
CA LEU A 184 -20.40 -3.79 -3.21
C LEU A 184 -19.37 -2.75 -3.67
N THR A 185 -18.28 -3.24 -4.23
CA THR A 185 -17.26 -2.44 -4.89
C THR A 185 -16.98 -2.93 -6.30
N GLY A 186 -16.61 -2.00 -7.18
CA GLY A 186 -16.10 -2.30 -8.51
C GLY A 186 -14.58 -2.22 -8.52
N MET A 187 -13.91 -3.32 -8.85
CA MET A 187 -12.47 -3.36 -9.01
C MET A 187 -12.10 -3.48 -10.49
N HIS A 188 -11.27 -2.55 -10.97
CA HIS A 188 -10.74 -2.61 -12.33
C HIS A 188 -9.28 -3.09 -12.32
N TRP A 189 -9.04 -4.25 -12.91
CA TRP A 189 -7.69 -4.75 -13.21
C TRP A 189 -7.48 -4.84 -14.73
N HIS A 190 -6.25 -4.61 -15.17
CA HIS A 190 -5.88 -4.85 -16.56
C HIS A 190 -5.59 -6.35 -16.79
N LYS A 191 -5.82 -6.83 -18.02
CA LYS A 191 -5.67 -8.26 -18.38
C LYS A 191 -4.30 -8.85 -18.06
N HIS A 192 -3.23 -8.05 -18.09
CA HIS A 192 -1.86 -8.48 -17.83
C HIS A 192 -1.49 -8.56 -16.33
N LYS A 193 -2.41 -8.20 -15.41
CA LYS A 193 -2.15 -8.24 -13.97
C LYS A 193 -2.39 -9.66 -13.42
N VAL A 194 -1.58 -10.07 -12.45
CA VAL A 194 -1.66 -11.41 -11.83
C VAL A 194 -3.05 -11.71 -11.26
N SER A 195 -3.70 -10.75 -10.60
CA SER A 195 -5.06 -10.92 -10.08
C SER A 195 -6.10 -11.21 -11.17
N ALA A 196 -5.92 -10.68 -12.40
CA ALA A 196 -6.80 -10.99 -13.52
C ALA A 196 -6.62 -12.44 -14.00
N LYS A 197 -5.38 -12.95 -13.98
CA LYS A 197 -5.09 -14.37 -14.22
C LYS A 197 -5.75 -15.25 -13.15
N HIS A 198 -5.58 -14.93 -11.86
CA HIS A 198 -6.24 -15.67 -10.78
C HIS A 198 -7.76 -15.71 -10.98
N PHE A 199 -8.39 -14.56 -11.27
CA PHE A 199 -9.83 -14.49 -11.53
C PHE A 199 -10.26 -15.36 -12.72
N SER A 200 -9.50 -15.35 -13.80
CA SER A 200 -9.78 -16.18 -14.98
C SER A 200 -9.81 -17.68 -14.63
N GLU A 201 -8.86 -18.13 -13.79
CA GLU A 201 -8.82 -19.53 -13.33
C GLU A 201 -10.03 -19.87 -12.44
N TYR A 202 -10.38 -19.01 -11.48
CA TYR A 202 -11.60 -19.19 -10.68
C TYR A 202 -12.87 -19.23 -11.53
N LYS A 203 -12.95 -18.37 -12.56
CA LYS A 203 -14.08 -18.34 -13.49
C LYS A 203 -14.20 -19.65 -14.27
N LYS A 204 -13.10 -20.21 -14.79
CA LYS A 204 -13.09 -21.52 -15.46
C LYS A 204 -13.58 -22.64 -14.54
N MET A 205 -13.28 -22.55 -13.24
CA MET A 205 -13.71 -23.50 -12.22
C MET A 205 -15.16 -23.28 -11.74
N GLY A 206 -15.84 -22.21 -12.18
CA GLY A 206 -17.17 -21.87 -11.68
C GLY A 206 -17.21 -21.48 -10.19
N LYS A 207 -16.09 -20.98 -9.64
CA LYS A 207 -15.96 -20.63 -8.21
C LYS A 207 -15.80 -19.12 -8.03
N LYS A 208 -16.33 -18.59 -6.93
CA LYS A 208 -16.06 -17.21 -6.51
C LYS A 208 -14.60 -17.10 -6.05
N MET A 209 -13.87 -16.13 -6.58
CA MET A 209 -12.50 -15.86 -6.15
C MET A 209 -12.50 -15.16 -4.77
N PRO A 210 -11.74 -15.64 -3.78
CA PRO A 210 -11.48 -14.89 -2.57
C PRO A 210 -10.56 -13.70 -2.88
N VAL A 211 -10.95 -12.53 -2.37
CA VAL A 211 -10.25 -11.24 -2.49
C VAL A 211 -10.22 -10.58 -1.12
#